data_AF-A0AAW4MWU5-F1
#
_entry.id   AF-A0AAW4MWU5-F1
#
_cell.length_a   1.000
_cell.length_b   1.000
_cell.length_c   1.000
_cell.angle_alpha   90.00
_cell.angle_beta   90.00
_cell.angle_gamma   90.00
#
_symmetry.space_group_name_H-M   'P 1'
#
loop_
_entity.id
_entity.type
_entity.pdbx_description
1 polymer ?
#
loop_
_entity_poly.entity_id
_entity_poly.type
_entity_poly.pdbx_seq_one_letter_code
_entity_poly.pdbx_strand_id
1 'polypeptide(L)' 'MKIPKIIQEKADKEGWNSVGFIGKRRGKDAFDVGYVDENGEAVPTGLPVIYLFDGKTVETVYGEEALELL' A
#
# COMPACT_ATOMS: atom_id res chain seq x y z
N MET A 1 -0.12 11.79 8.01
CA MET A 1 0.13 10.64 8.92
C MET A 1 1.53 10.12 8.66
N LYS A 2 2.26 9.61 9.65
CA LYS A 2 3.56 8.97 9.42
C LYS A 2 3.34 7.52 9.02
N ILE A 3 3.90 7.07 7.90
CA ILE A 3 3.84 5.66 7.46
C ILE A 3 4.58 4.79 8.51
N PRO A 4 3.96 3.72 9.04
CA PRO A 4 4.62 2.80 9.97
C PRO A 4 5.86 2.14 9.35
N LYS A 5 6.92 1.96 10.14
CA LYS A 5 8.19 1.39 9.65
C LYS A 5 8.02 0.00 9.02
N ILE A 6 7.17 -0.85 9.62
CA ILE A 6 6.86 -2.20 9.10
C ILE A 6 6.21 -2.18 7.72
N ILE A 7 5.43 -1.13 7.42
CA ILE A 7 4.82 -0.93 6.10
C ILE A 7 5.90 -0.54 5.09
N GLN A 8 6.77 0.41 5.45
CA GLN A 8 7.88 0.82 4.59
C GLN A 8 8.84 -0.34 4.31
N GLU A 9 9.27 -1.08 5.34
CA GLU A 9 10.21 -2.20 5.19
C GLU A 9 9.65 -3.33 4.31
N LYS A 10 8.34 -3.57 4.39
CA LYS A 10 7.66 -4.53 3.51
C LYS A 10 7.58 -4.01 2.08
N ALA A 11 7.22 -2.73 1.91
CA ALA A 11 7.16 -2.08 0.60
C ALA A 11 8.52 -2.17 -0.12
N ASP A 12 9.59 -1.80 0.58
CA ASP A 12 10.97 -1.85 0.08
C ASP A 12 11.37 -3.28 -0.30
N LYS A 13 11.02 -4.27 0.53
CA LYS A 13 11.32 -5.69 0.28
C LYS A 13 10.59 -6.24 -0.96
N GLU A 14 9.37 -5.79 -1.21
CA GLU A 14 8.58 -6.15 -2.39
C GLU A 14 8.91 -5.28 -3.62
N GLY A 15 9.78 -4.29 -3.43
CA GLY A 15 10.28 -3.43 -4.50
C GLY A 15 9.37 -2.26 -4.84
N TRP A 16 8.37 -1.94 -4.03
CA TRP A 16 7.54 -0.74 -4.21
C TRP A 16 8.33 0.50 -3.83
N ASN A 17 8.20 1.58 -4.61
CA ASN A 17 8.87 2.86 -4.31
C ASN A 17 7.90 3.97 -3.87
N SER A 18 6.60 3.67 -3.81
CA SER A 18 5.56 4.58 -3.33
C SER A 18 4.63 3.88 -2.34
N VAL A 19 4.30 4.57 -1.26
CA VAL A 19 3.37 4.12 -0.22
C VAL A 19 2.48 5.30 0.20
N GLY A 20 1.17 5.15 0.05
CA GLY A 20 0.18 6.16 0.41
C GLY A 20 -0.82 5.63 1.44
N PHE A 21 -1.09 6.40 2.51
CA PHE A 21 -2.18 6.04 3.43
C PHE A 21 -3.54 6.45 2.86
N ILE A 22 -4.47 5.49 2.75
CA ILE A 22 -5.79 5.68 2.12
C ILE A 22 -6.96 5.61 3.13
N GLY A 23 -6.67 5.64 4.43
CA GLY A 23 -7.67 5.62 5.50
C GLY A 23 -7.84 4.24 6.13
N LYS A 24 -8.97 4.03 6.81
CA LYS A 24 -9.31 2.71 7.39
C LYS A 24 -10.10 1.87 6.39
N ARG A 25 -9.77 0.58 6.28
CA ARG A 25 -10.53 -0.44 5.53
C ARG A 25 -10.59 -1.71 6.37
N ARG A 26 -11.77 -2.34 6.45
CA ARG A 26 -11.99 -3.54 7.26
C ARG A 26 -11.49 -3.41 8.72
N GLY A 27 -11.60 -2.21 9.29
CA GLY A 27 -11.12 -1.89 10.64
C GLY A 27 -9.60 -1.69 10.80
N LYS A 28 -8.82 -1.91 9.73
CA LYS A 28 -7.35 -1.77 9.69
C LYS A 28 -6.95 -0.49 8.98
N ASP A 29 -5.74 -0.01 9.24
CA ASP A 29 -5.15 1.11 8.49
C ASP A 29 -4.70 0.60 7.12
N ALA A 30 -5.16 1.23 6.04
CA ALA A 30 -4.93 0.79 4.67
C ALA A 30 -3.90 1.69 3.97
N PHE A 31 -3.00 1.04 3.24
CA PHE A 31 -1.95 1.70 2.48
C PHE A 31 -1.95 1.18 1.05
N ASP A 32 -2.07 2.11 0.10
CA ASP A 32 -1.80 1.84 -1.30
C ASP A 32 -0.30 1.78 -1.54
N VAL A 33 0.15 0.81 -2.32
CA VAL A 33 1.54 0.69 -2.75
C VAL A 33 1.62 0.66 -4.26
N GLY A 34 2.67 1.29 -4.79
CA GLY A 34 2.83 1.39 -6.22
C GLY A 34 4.20 1.88 -6.63
N TYR A 35 4.24 2.30 -7.89
CA TYR A 35 5.42 2.86 -8.51
C TYR A 35 5.16 4.32 -8.88
N VAL A 36 6.11 5.18 -8.56
CA VAL A 36 6.22 6.53 -9.10
C VAL A 36 7.47 6.65 -9.96
N ASP A 37 7.42 7.50 -10.97
CA ASP A 37 8.57 7.84 -11.81
C ASP A 37 9.54 8.81 -11.08
N GLU A 38 10.55 9.29 -11.80
CA GLU A 38 11.54 10.24 -11.26
C GLU A 38 10.95 11.60 -10.88
N ASN A 39 9.77 11.94 -11.41
CA ASN A 39 9.03 13.16 -11.09
C ASN A 39 8.05 12.97 -9.93
N GLY A 40 7.91 11.75 -9.41
CA GLY A 40 6.94 11.39 -8.38
C GLY A 40 5.55 11.12 -8.93
N GLU A 41 5.39 10.98 -10.25
CA GLU A 41 4.11 10.71 -10.89
C GLU A 41 3.81 9.21 -10.87
N ALA A 42 2.58 8.85 -10.53
CA ALA A 42 2.14 7.45 -10.48
C ALA A 42 2.20 6.80 -11.87
N VAL A 43 2.84 5.63 -11.96
CA VAL A 43 2.90 4.86 -13.22
C VAL A 43 1.92 3.67 -13.20
N PRO A 44 1.43 3.18 -14.36
CA PRO A 44 0.51 2.06 -14.39
C PRO A 44 1.15 0.76 -13.86
N THR A 45 0.56 0.19 -12.81
CA THR A 45 1.03 -1.05 -12.16
C THR A 45 0.09 -2.26 -12.36
N GLY A 46 -1.01 -2.07 -13.09
CA GLY A 46 -2.07 -3.06 -13.25
C GLY A 46 -3.14 -2.92 -12.17
N LEU A 47 -3.64 -4.04 -11.66
CA LEU A 47 -4.57 -4.02 -10.53
C LEU A 47 -3.84 -3.64 -9.23
N PRO A 48 -4.52 -2.95 -8.30
CA PRO A 48 -3.88 -2.41 -7.11
C PRO A 48 -3.42 -3.50 -6.13
N VAL A 49 -2.53 -3.08 -5.22
CA VAL A 49 -2.09 -3.86 -4.07
C VAL A 49 -2.26 -2.98 -2.84
N ILE A 50 -3.01 -3.48 -1.86
CA ILE A 50 -3.28 -2.76 -0.61
C ILE A 50 -2.66 -3.52 0.55
N TYR A 51 -1.95 -2.80 1.41
CA TYR A 51 -1.53 -3.29 2.72
C TYR A 51 -2.54 -2.89 3.79
N LEU A 52 -2.99 -3.87 4.57
CA LEU A 52 -3.84 -3.65 5.74
C LEU A 52 -3.04 -3.89 7.01
N PHE A 53 -2.94 -2.86 7.86
CA PHE A 53 -2.19 -2.88 9.10
C PHE A 53 -3.12 -2.80 10.31
N ASP A 54 -3.01 -3.76 11.23
CA ASP A 54 -3.80 -3.80 12.47
C ASP A 54 -3.07 -3.19 13.68
N GLY A 55 -1.89 -2.60 13.47
CA GLY A 55 -1.00 -2.13 14.53
C GLY A 55 0.11 -3.11 14.91
N LYS A 56 0.07 -4.36 14.42
CA LYS A 56 1.06 -5.41 14.69
C LYS A 56 1.52 -6.16 13.43
N THR A 57 0.58 -6.51 12.56
CA THR A 57 0.81 -7.34 11.38
C THR A 57 0.33 -6.65 10.11
N VAL A 58 0.94 -7.01 8.98
CA VAL A 58 0.58 -6.50 7.66
C VAL A 58 0.00 -7.63 6.83
N GLU A 59 -1.24 -7.46 6.39
CA GLU A 59 -1.90 -8.30 5.39
C GLU A 59 -1.76 -7.63 4.02
N THR A 60 -1.60 -8.42 2.96
CA THR A 60 -1.55 -7.91 1.60
C THR A 60 -2.75 -8.40 0.81
N VAL A 61 -3.49 -7.47 0.24
CA VAL A 61 -4.64 -7.70 -0.64
C VAL A 61 -4.21 -7.33 -2.05
N TYR A 62 -4.54 -8.17 -3.04
CA TYR A 62 -4.14 -7.99 -4.43
C TYR A 62 -5.36 -7.94 -5.35
N GLY A 63 -5.21 -7.35 -6.53
CA GLY A 63 -6.13 -7.57 -7.63
C GLY A 63 -7.47 -6.86 -7.47
N GLU A 64 -8.55 -7.53 -7.87
CA GLU A 64 -9.92 -7.00 -7.78
C GLU A 64 -10.34 -6.77 -6.32
N GLU A 65 -9.92 -7.64 -5.40
CA GLU A 65 -10.21 -7.45 -3.97
C GLU A 65 -9.54 -6.18 -3.43
N ALA A 66 -8.33 -5.87 -3.91
CA ALA A 66 -7.65 -4.63 -3.55
C ALA A 66 -8.35 -3.40 -4.16
N LEU A 67 -8.91 -3.54 -5.36
CA LEU A 67 -9.67 -2.48 -6.04
C LEU A 67 -10.95 -2.11 -5.27
N GLU A 68 -11.61 -3.09 -4.65
CA GLU A 68 -12.76 -2.84 -3.75
C GLU A 68 -12.40 -2.05 -2.48
N LEU A 69 -11.10 -1.89 -2.18
CA LEU A 69 -10.60 -1.21 -0.99
C LEU A 69 -10.06 0.20 -1.28
N LEU A 70 -10.01 0.65 -2.54
CA LEU A 70 -9.61 2.02 -2.89
C LEU A 70 -10.69 3.04 -2.51
#